data_AF-A0A4R3VEB0-F1
#
_entry.id   AF-A0A4R3VEB0-F1
#
_cell.length_a   1.000
_cell.length_b   1.000
_cell.length_c   1.000
_cell.angle_alpha   90.00
_cell.angle_beta   90.00
_cell.angle_gamma   90.00
#
_symmetry.space_group_name_H-M   'P 1'
#
loop_
_entity.id
_entity.type
_entity.pdbx_description
1 polymer ?
#
loop_
_entity_poly.entity_id
_entity_poly.type
_entity_poly.pdbx_seq_one_letter_code
_entity_poly.pdbx_strand_id
1 'polypeptide(L)'
;MKALLLPLLPLLLTTARPAFAADAGPAICPQIGEQLTEDLASARQRIGRDGHVRVEFEVDARGRARLVDMDGTRSYRTPVRIALDTLDCRAGTPQRYVLDIRFADPVPLAVAAAASATVARAEPR
;
A
#
# COMPACT_ATOMS: atom_id res chain seq x y z
N MET A 1 41.31 64.59 -11.95
CA MET A 1 39.87 64.24 -12.09
C MET A 1 39.70 62.76 -11.77
N LYS A 2 38.89 62.47 -10.74
CA LYS A 2 38.18 61.22 -10.39
C LYS A 2 38.81 59.86 -10.70
N ALA A 3 39.27 59.22 -9.63
CA ALA A 3 39.25 57.77 -9.48
C ALA A 3 37.80 57.25 -9.40
N LEU A 4 37.52 56.10 -9.99
CA LEU A 4 36.34 55.27 -9.71
C LEU A 4 36.73 53.79 -9.85
N LEU A 5 37.20 53.23 -8.73
CA LEU A 5 37.00 51.83 -8.41
C LEU A 5 35.49 51.59 -8.22
N LEU A 6 34.93 50.52 -8.77
CA LEU A 6 34.06 49.63 -8.00
C LEU A 6 33.90 48.27 -8.73
N PRO A 7 33.96 47.14 -8.00
CA PRO A 7 34.06 45.79 -8.55
C PRO A 7 32.68 45.22 -8.89
N LEU A 8 32.55 44.57 -10.05
CA LEU A 8 31.39 43.72 -10.34
C LEU A 8 31.53 42.43 -9.53
N LEU A 9 30.84 42.42 -8.39
CA LEU A 9 30.57 41.26 -7.55
C LEU A 9 30.02 40.09 -8.38
N PRO A 10 30.40 38.83 -8.05
CA PRO A 10 29.94 37.66 -8.76
C PRO A 10 28.46 37.43 -8.43
N LEU A 11 27.65 37.14 -9.47
CA LEU A 11 26.35 36.51 -9.28
C LEU A 11 26.57 35.13 -8.65
N LEU A 12 26.56 35.08 -7.32
CA LEU A 12 26.25 33.89 -6.55
C LEU A 12 24.80 33.51 -6.89
N LEU A 13 24.64 32.69 -7.95
CA LEU A 13 23.43 31.90 -8.13
C LEU A 13 23.36 30.92 -6.96
N THR A 14 22.73 31.35 -5.87
CA THR A 14 22.20 30.47 -4.83
C THR A 14 21.03 29.70 -5.44
N THR A 15 21.34 28.63 -6.17
CA THR A 15 20.37 27.58 -6.44
C THR A 15 20.01 26.96 -5.09
N ALA A 16 18.95 27.46 -4.47
CA ALA A 16 18.29 26.86 -3.33
C ALA A 16 17.84 25.45 -3.74
N ARG A 17 18.71 24.46 -3.50
CA ARG A 17 18.33 23.05 -3.55
C ARG A 17 17.32 22.84 -2.42
N PRO A 18 16.09 22.37 -2.70
CA PRO A 18 15.16 22.06 -1.63
C PRO A 18 15.79 20.92 -0.80
N ALA A 19 16.11 21.23 0.46
CA ALA A 19 16.64 20.29 1.43
C ALA A 19 15.50 19.48 2.07
N PHE A 20 14.71 18.79 1.25
CA PHE A 20 13.75 17.80 1.73
C PHE A 20 14.16 16.42 1.25
N ALA A 21 14.19 15.49 2.21
CA ALA A 21 14.44 14.05 2.06
C ALA A 21 15.91 13.61 1.97
N ALA A 22 16.62 13.68 3.09
CA ALA A 22 17.71 12.74 3.38
C ALA A 22 17.52 12.25 4.83
N ASP A 23 17.58 10.93 5.03
CA ASP A 23 17.45 10.15 6.28
C ASP A 23 16.07 9.74 6.82
N ALA A 24 14.95 10.05 6.16
CA ALA A 24 13.68 9.36 6.46
C ALA A 24 13.51 8.18 5.50
N GLY A 25 13.74 6.95 5.98
CA GLY A 25 13.39 5.72 5.24
C GLY A 25 11.92 5.73 4.77
N PRO A 26 11.53 4.84 3.86
CA PRO A 26 10.14 4.78 3.38
C PRO A 26 9.17 4.64 4.56
N ALA A 27 7.99 5.24 4.48
CA ALA A 27 6.91 4.95 5.41
C ALA A 27 6.49 3.48 5.22
N ILE A 28 6.73 2.63 6.22
CA ILE A 28 6.47 1.18 6.15
C ILE A 28 5.26 0.87 7.01
N CYS A 29 4.33 0.11 6.45
CA CYS A 29 3.25 -0.53 7.18
C CYS A 29 3.59 -2.02 7.35
N PRO A 30 4.35 -2.41 8.38
CA PRO A 30 4.89 -3.78 8.50
C PRO A 30 3.79 -4.83 8.65
N GLN A 31 2.64 -4.47 9.21
CA GLN A 31 1.54 -5.37 9.52
C GLN A 31 0.39 -5.30 8.52
N ILE A 32 0.59 -4.63 7.38
CA ILE A 32 -0.51 -4.34 6.46
C ILE A 32 -1.22 -5.61 5.99
N GLY A 33 -0.49 -6.70 5.71
CA GLY A 33 -1.09 -7.95 5.26
C GLY A 33 -1.86 -8.66 6.37
N GLU A 34 -1.25 -8.82 7.55
CA GLU A 34 -1.83 -9.57 8.66
C GLU A 34 -3.03 -8.83 9.27
N GLN A 35 -2.88 -7.54 9.54
CA GLN A 35 -3.91 -6.71 10.18
C GLN A 35 -5.13 -6.53 9.28
N LEU A 36 -4.94 -6.23 7.98
CA LEU A 36 -6.07 -6.19 7.04
C LEU A 36 -6.74 -7.56 6.92
N THR A 37 -5.99 -8.66 6.93
CA THR A 37 -6.59 -10.00 6.81
C THR A 37 -7.51 -10.28 7.99
N GLU A 38 -7.09 -9.96 9.20
CA GLU A 38 -7.89 -10.17 10.41
C GLU A 38 -9.14 -9.26 10.44
N ASP A 39 -8.97 -7.97 10.20
CA ASP A 39 -10.07 -6.99 10.16
C ASP A 39 -11.12 -7.35 9.10
N LEU A 40 -10.65 -7.83 7.93
CA LEU A 40 -11.50 -8.17 6.80
C LEU A 40 -12.10 -9.57 6.88
N ALA A 41 -11.52 -10.49 7.65
CA ALA A 41 -12.10 -11.82 7.90
C ALA A 41 -13.46 -11.71 8.59
N SER A 42 -13.57 -10.84 9.61
CA SER A 42 -14.84 -10.55 10.28
C SER A 42 -15.87 -9.92 9.32
N ALA A 43 -15.41 -9.00 8.46
CA ALA A 43 -16.28 -8.41 7.44
C ALA A 43 -16.82 -9.46 6.45
N ARG A 44 -15.98 -10.41 6.04
CA ARG A 44 -16.38 -11.51 5.17
C ARG A 44 -17.44 -12.40 5.82
N GLN A 45 -17.26 -12.80 7.08
CA GLN A 45 -18.22 -13.63 7.80
C GLN A 45 -19.60 -12.97 7.92
N ARG A 46 -19.64 -11.64 8.15
CA ARG A 46 -20.91 -10.89 8.22
C ARG A 46 -21.60 -10.75 6.87
N ILE A 47 -20.85 -10.55 5.79
CA ILE A 47 -21.40 -10.36 4.44
C ILE A 47 -21.81 -11.71 3.80
N GLY A 48 -21.06 -12.78 4.08
CA GLY A 48 -21.39 -14.14 3.68
C GLY A 48 -21.38 -14.41 2.17
N ARG A 49 -20.60 -13.64 1.40
CA ARG A 49 -20.50 -13.79 -0.07
C ARG A 49 -19.04 -13.68 -0.50
N ASP A 50 -18.76 -14.16 -1.70
CA ASP A 50 -17.46 -13.92 -2.31
C ASP A 50 -17.40 -12.51 -2.92
N GLY A 51 -16.19 -11.98 -3.04
CA GLY A 51 -15.98 -10.64 -3.54
C GLY A 51 -14.53 -10.33 -3.84
N HIS A 52 -14.33 -9.23 -4.54
CA HIS A 52 -13.01 -8.73 -4.90
C HIS A 52 -13.00 -7.23 -4.75
N VAL A 53 -11.95 -6.69 -4.14
CA VAL A 53 -11.73 -5.26 -4.01
C VAL A 53 -10.29 -4.96 -4.40
N ARG A 54 -10.12 -4.04 -5.33
CA ARG A 54 -8.83 -3.40 -5.59
C ARG A 54 -8.82 -2.07 -4.86
N VAL A 55 -7.80 -1.84 -4.05
CA VAL A 55 -7.67 -0.61 -3.29
C VAL A 55 -6.30 0.03 -3.53
N GLU A 56 -6.32 1.34 -3.72
CA GLU A 56 -5.14 2.17 -3.83
C GLU A 56 -5.16 3.22 -2.74
N PHE A 57 -4.08 3.31 -1.98
CA PHE A 57 -3.95 4.29 -0.90
C PHE A 57 -2.51 4.76 -0.79
N GLU A 58 -2.35 5.96 -0.24
CA GLU A 58 -1.07 6.54 0.09
C GLU A 58 -0.88 6.55 1.61
N VAL A 59 0.37 6.43 2.05
CA VAL A 59 0.76 6.64 3.43
C VAL A 59 1.57 7.92 3.47
N ASP A 60 1.07 8.91 4.19
CA ASP A 60 1.71 10.21 4.29
C ASP A 60 3.01 10.15 5.11
N ALA A 61 3.73 11.27 5.18
CA ALA A 61 4.99 11.33 5.93
C ALA A 61 4.83 11.13 7.44
N ARG A 62 3.59 11.18 7.96
CA ARG A 62 3.24 10.96 9.36
C ARG A 62 2.79 9.53 9.63
N GLY A 63 2.79 8.66 8.61
CA GLY A 63 2.33 7.28 8.74
C GLY A 63 0.82 7.14 8.66
N ARG A 64 0.07 8.14 8.19
CA ARG A 64 -1.39 8.02 8.04
C ARG A 64 -1.75 7.53 6.66
N ALA A 65 -2.57 6.50 6.59
CA ALA A 65 -3.12 6.00 5.35
C ALA A 65 -4.26 6.90 4.84
N ARG A 66 -4.27 7.16 3.54
CA ARG A 66 -5.33 7.89 2.85
C ARG A 66 -5.73 7.15 1.60
N LEU A 67 -7.02 6.84 1.50
CA LEU A 67 -7.59 6.22 0.32
C LEU A 67 -7.44 7.14 -0.90
N VAL A 68 -6.89 6.60 -1.99
CA VAL A 68 -6.80 7.28 -3.29
C VAL A 68 -7.89 6.77 -4.22
N ASP A 69 -8.02 5.45 -4.36
CA ASP A 69 -9.03 4.82 -5.22
C ASP A 69 -9.50 3.47 -4.68
N MET A 70 -10.72 3.07 -5.04
CA MET A 70 -11.30 1.78 -4.64
C MET A 70 -12.34 1.27 -5.62
N ASP A 71 -12.06 0.09 -6.17
CA ASP A 71 -12.89 -0.62 -7.13
C ASP A 71 -13.30 -2.00 -6.65
N GLY A 72 -14.33 -2.56 -7.30
CA GLY A 72 -14.82 -3.91 -7.04
C GLY A 72 -16.12 -3.97 -6.23
N THR A 73 -16.30 -5.05 -5.46
CA THR A 73 -17.55 -5.43 -4.81
C THR A 73 -17.99 -4.40 -3.76
N ARG A 74 -19.14 -3.76 -3.99
CA ARG A 74 -19.62 -2.62 -3.17
C ARG A 74 -19.81 -2.94 -1.69
N SER A 75 -20.24 -4.14 -1.34
CA SER A 75 -20.47 -4.55 0.06
C SER A 75 -19.20 -4.51 0.92
N TYR A 76 -18.02 -4.62 0.30
CA TYR A 76 -16.73 -4.61 1.01
C TYR A 76 -16.08 -3.23 1.11
N ARG A 77 -16.63 -2.21 0.44
CA ARG A 77 -16.01 -0.87 0.42
C ARG A 77 -15.90 -0.23 1.80
N THR A 78 -16.98 -0.26 2.58
CA THR A 78 -17.00 0.31 3.93
C THR A 78 -16.05 -0.44 4.88
N PRO A 79 -16.09 -1.78 4.98
CA PRO A 79 -15.12 -2.52 5.78
C PRO A 79 -13.66 -2.23 5.40
N VAL A 80 -13.34 -2.17 4.10
CA VAL A 80 -11.97 -1.88 3.64
C VAL A 80 -11.55 -0.46 4.04
N ARG A 81 -12.44 0.53 3.95
CA ARG A 81 -12.14 1.89 4.42
C ARG A 81 -11.83 1.94 5.91
N ILE A 82 -12.61 1.23 6.73
CA ILE A 82 -12.39 1.16 8.17
C ILE A 82 -11.04 0.50 8.48
N ALA A 83 -10.75 -0.63 7.84
CA ALA A 83 -9.47 -1.34 8.02
C ALA A 83 -8.25 -0.50 7.58
N LEU A 84 -8.39 0.35 6.55
CA LEU A 84 -7.33 1.27 6.16
C LEU A 84 -7.10 2.40 7.17
N ASP A 85 -8.16 2.90 7.80
CA ASP A 85 -8.09 3.98 8.80
C ASP A 85 -7.46 3.50 10.13
N THR A 86 -7.52 2.19 10.40
CA THR A 86 -6.93 1.55 11.58
C THR A 86 -5.48 1.09 11.37
N LEU A 87 -4.91 1.29 10.18
CA LEU A 87 -3.52 0.91 9.91
C LEU A 87 -2.55 1.76 10.71
N ASP A 88 -1.67 1.07 11.45
CA ASP A 88 -0.56 1.70 12.15
C ASP A 88 0.71 1.60 11.29
N CYS A 89 1.04 2.69 10.60
CA CYS A 89 2.23 2.76 9.75
C CYS A 89 3.30 3.66 10.38
N ARG A 90 4.57 3.26 10.20
CA ARG A 90 5.69 4.09 10.64
C ARG A 90 5.83 5.30 9.73
N ALA A 91 5.94 6.48 10.34
CA ALA A 91 6.26 7.74 9.66
C ALA A 91 7.57 7.63 8.87
N GLY A 92 7.65 8.30 7.73
CA GLY A 92 8.78 8.19 6.81
C GLY A 92 8.56 8.95 5.49
N THR A 93 9.27 8.58 4.44
CA THR A 93 8.99 9.10 3.10
C THR A 93 7.64 8.59 2.61
N PRO A 94 6.72 9.44 2.10
CA PRO A 94 5.41 9.01 1.62
C PRO A 94 5.50 7.85 0.63
N GLN A 95 4.60 6.89 0.77
CA GLN A 95 4.56 5.69 -0.07
C GLN A 95 3.15 5.44 -0.61
N ARG A 96 3.07 4.80 -1.77
CA ARG A 96 1.81 4.44 -2.41
C ARG A 96 1.71 2.93 -2.52
N TYR A 97 0.54 2.41 -2.16
CA TYR A 97 0.27 0.99 -2.09
C TYR A 97 -0.94 0.64 -2.95
N VAL A 98 -0.86 -0.51 -3.61
CA VAL A 98 -1.97 -1.11 -4.36
C VAL A 98 -2.17 -2.51 -3.83
N LEU A 99 -3.37 -2.80 -3.32
CA LEU A 99 -3.75 -4.11 -2.82
C LEU A 99 -4.89 -4.67 -3.66
N ASP A 100 -4.77 -5.95 -3.98
CA ASP A 100 -5.81 -6.77 -4.59
C ASP A 100 -6.32 -7.76 -3.53
N ILE A 101 -7.53 -7.53 -3.03
CA ILE A 101 -8.11 -8.25 -1.91
C ILE A 101 -9.20 -9.18 -2.44
N ARG A 102 -9.04 -10.48 -2.19
CA ARG A 102 -10.01 -11.51 -2.56
C ARG A 102 -10.69 -12.06 -1.32
N PHE A 103 -12.01 -11.94 -1.30
CA PHE A 103 -12.88 -12.54 -0.31
C PHE A 103 -13.44 -13.83 -0.92
N ALA A 104 -12.84 -14.96 -0.57
CA ALA A 104 -13.26 -16.28 -1.04
C ALA A 104 -13.00 -17.31 0.05
N ASP A 105 -13.71 -18.44 0.01
CA ASP A 105 -13.42 -19.54 0.92
C ASP A 105 -11.98 -20.01 0.70
N PRO A 106 -11.18 -20.15 1.77
CA PRO A 106 -9.89 -20.81 1.62
C PRO A 106 -10.19 -22.22 1.12
N VAL A 107 -9.72 -22.54 -0.09
CA VAL A 107 -9.82 -23.89 -0.62
C VAL A 107 -9.16 -24.80 0.41
N PRO A 108 -9.88 -25.78 1.00
CA PRO A 108 -9.30 -26.64 2.00
C PRO A 108 -8.05 -27.30 1.41
N LEU A 109 -6.91 -27.24 2.12
CA LEU A 109 -5.63 -27.77 1.65
C LEU A 109 -5.72 -29.24 1.21
N ALA A 110 -6.66 -30.00 1.78
CA ALA A 110 -6.99 -31.37 1.38
C ALA A 110 -7.45 -31.48 -0.09
N VAL A 111 -8.19 -30.51 -0.60
CA VAL A 111 -8.69 -30.48 -1.99
C VAL A 111 -7.56 -30.13 -2.97
N ALA A 112 -6.67 -29.19 -2.59
CA ALA A 112 -5.50 -28.84 -3.38
C ALA A 112 -4.50 -30.00 -3.50
N ALA A 113 -4.28 -30.75 -2.41
CA ALA A 113 -3.46 -31.94 -2.39
C ALA A 113 -4.06 -33.08 -3.23
N ALA A 114 -5.37 -33.30 -3.16
CA ALA A 114 -6.07 -34.30 -3.97
C ALA A 114 -6.04 -33.97 -5.47
N ALA A 115 -6.22 -32.70 -5.85
CA ALA A 115 -6.11 -32.26 -7.24
C ALA A 115 -4.70 -32.52 -7.80
N SER A 116 -3.67 -32.22 -7.01
CA SER A 116 -2.27 -32.44 -7.39
C SER A 116 -1.93 -33.93 -7.52
N ALA A 117 -2.48 -34.78 -6.64
CA ALA A 117 -2.31 -36.23 -6.70
C ALA A 117 -2.99 -36.87 -7.93
N THR A 118 -4.07 -36.26 -8.44
CA THR A 118 -4.80 -36.78 -9.61
C THR A 118 -4.07 -36.42 -10.91
N VAL A 119 -3.46 -35.23 -10.97
CA VAL A 119 -2.60 -34.82 -12.10
C VAL A 119 -1.35 -35.71 -12.19
N ALA A 120 -0.73 -36.05 -11.05
CA ALA A 120 0.45 -36.94 -11.02
C ALA A 120 0.15 -38.39 -11.45
N ARG A 121 -1.12 -38.83 -11.42
CA ARG A 121 -1.53 -40.17 -11.87
C ARG A 121 -1.99 -40.22 -13.32
N ALA A 122 -2.14 -39.07 -13.97
CA ALA A 122 -2.68 -38.97 -15.33
C ALA A 122 -1.60 -38.96 -16.43
N GLU A 123 -0.40 -39.52 -16.17
CA GLU A 123 0.54 -39.85 -17.25
C GLU A 123 0.15 -41.18 -17.90
N PRO A 124 -0.29 -41.19 -19.18
CA PRO A 124 -0.58 -42.41 -19.90
C PRO A 124 0.70 -43.03 -20.44
N ARG A 125 0.75 -44.36 -20.41
CA ARG A 125 1.54 -45.17 -21.36
C ARG A 125 0.74 -45.35 -22.64
#